data_AF-A0A8T1UI68-F1
#
_entry.id   AF-A0A8T1UI68-F1
#
_cell.length_a   1.000
_cell.length_b   1.000
_cell.length_c   1.000
_cell.angle_alpha   90.00
_cell.angle_beta   90.00
_cell.angle_gamma   90.00
#
_symmetry.space_group_name_H-M   'P 1'
#
loop_
_entity.id
_entity.type
_entity.pdbx_description
1 polymer ?
#
loop_
_entity_poly.entity_id
_entity_poly.type
_entity_poly.pdbx_seq_one_letter_code
_entity_poly.pdbx_strand_id
1 'polypeptide(L)'
;CVRYTKLPPVSTNTQRENIESLTKVVQGRVGIEVTYKFGLMLDGWTHGSEHYLAVFGCYEISAPPRHPLFCLAPIVVDGSGRLDAEIHMAALEAFLPFFW
;
A
#
# COMPACT_ATOMS: atom_id res chain seq x y z
N CYS A 1 -6.62 -24.71 -18.86
CA CYS A 1 -7.92 -24.46 -18.22
C CYS A 1 -7.98 -22.98 -17.85
N VAL A 2 -8.53 -22.13 -18.72
CA VAL A 2 -8.72 -20.69 -18.48
C VAL A 2 -10.19 -20.51 -18.09
N ARG A 3 -10.52 -20.78 -16.83
CA ARG A 3 -11.93 -20.78 -16.36
C ARG A 3 -12.37 -19.50 -15.63
N TYR A 4 -11.47 -18.54 -15.41
CA TYR A 4 -11.74 -17.37 -14.55
C TYR A 4 -11.60 -16.01 -15.24
N THR A 5 -11.16 -15.95 -16.50
CA THR A 5 -10.99 -14.67 -17.20
C THR A 5 -11.26 -14.81 -18.70
N LYS A 6 -11.92 -13.80 -19.28
CA LYS A 6 -12.11 -13.65 -20.74
C LYS A 6 -10.97 -12.88 -21.41
N LEU A 7 -9.97 -12.46 -20.64
CA LEU A 7 -8.82 -11.74 -21.15
C LEU A 7 -7.89 -12.68 -21.91
N PRO A 8 -7.23 -12.22 -22.98
CA PRO A 8 -6.19 -12.99 -23.64
C PRO A 8 -5.05 -13.32 -22.65
N PRO A 9 -4.34 -14.45 -22.82
CA PRO A 9 -3.18 -14.77 -22.01
C PRO A 9 -2.14 -13.65 -22.10
N VAL A 10 -1.56 -13.27 -20.97
CA VAL A 10 -0.47 -12.29 -20.89
C VAL A 10 0.72 -12.91 -20.18
N SER A 11 1.93 -12.43 -20.49
CA SER A 11 3.13 -12.85 -19.77
C SER A 11 3.14 -12.29 -18.34
N THR A 12 3.84 -12.96 -17.43
CA THR A 12 4.05 -12.46 -16.06
C THR A 12 4.76 -11.11 -16.05
N ASN A 13 5.71 -10.88 -16.97
CA ASN A 13 6.41 -9.61 -17.12
C ASN A 13 5.44 -8.49 -17.52
N THR A 14 4.63 -8.72 -18.55
CA THR A 14 3.63 -7.74 -19.00
C THR A 14 2.59 -7.47 -17.92
N GLN A 15 2.16 -8.49 -17.18
CA GLN A 15 1.24 -8.32 -16.06
C GLN A 15 1.85 -7.44 -14.97
N ARG A 16 3.12 -7.68 -14.60
CA ARG A 16 3.85 -6.88 -13.61
C ARG A 16 3.97 -5.42 -14.04
N GLU A 17 4.40 -5.17 -15.28
CA GLU A 17 4.51 -3.82 -15.84
C GLU A 17 3.16 -3.08 -15.84
N ASN A 18 2.08 -3.78 -16.17
CA ASN A 18 0.73 -3.22 -16.13
C ASN A 18 0.31 -2.86 -14.71
N ILE A 19 0.61 -3.71 -13.71
CA ILE A 19 0.33 -3.43 -12.30
C ILE A 19 1.15 -2.24 -11.81
N GLU A 20 2.45 -2.19 -12.12
CA GLU A 20 3.33 -1.07 -11.75
C GLU A 20 2.84 0.26 -12.36
N SER A 21 2.41 0.24 -13.62
CA SER A 21 1.85 1.41 -14.30
C SER A 21 0.53 1.85 -13.67
N LEU A 22 -0.38 0.90 -13.38
CA LEU A 22 -1.64 1.18 -12.71
C LEU A 22 -1.42 1.75 -11.31
N THR A 23 -0.47 1.21 -10.55
CA THR A 23 -0.11 1.69 -9.22
C THR A 23 0.28 3.16 -9.25
N LYS A 24 1.13 3.58 -10.19
CA LYS A 24 1.53 5.00 -10.32
C LYS A 24 0.33 5.91 -10.60
N VAL A 25 -0.58 5.49 -11.48
CA VAL A 25 -1.80 6.25 -11.80
C VAL A 25 -2.71 6.38 -10.58
N VAL A 26 -2.91 5.27 -9.85
CA VAL A 26 -3.73 5.25 -8.63
C VAL A 26 -3.11 6.12 -7.54
N GLN A 27 -1.80 6.03 -7.31
CA GLN A 27 -1.06 6.85 -6.36
C GLN A 27 -1.24 8.34 -6.66
N GLY A 28 -1.05 8.77 -7.92
CA GLY A 28 -1.27 10.15 -8.31
C GLY A 28 -2.72 10.60 -8.11
N ARG A 29 -3.71 9.73 -8.39
CA ARG A 29 -5.12 10.05 -8.17
C ARG A 29 -5.47 10.20 -6.69
N VAL A 30 -4.94 9.32 -5.85
CA VAL A 30 -5.08 9.39 -4.39
C VAL A 30 -4.40 10.66 -3.85
N GLY A 31 -3.20 11.00 -4.34
CA GLY A 31 -2.50 12.22 -3.96
C GLY A 31 -3.30 13.50 -4.23
N ILE A 32 -3.95 13.59 -5.39
CA ILE A 32 -4.85 14.72 -5.72
C ILE A 32 -6.07 14.75 -4.80
N GLU A 33 -6.59 13.59 -4.45
CA GLU A 33 -7.80 13.46 -3.63
C GLU A 33 -7.53 13.83 -2.16
N VAL A 34 -6.40 13.39 -1.61
CA VAL A 34 -6.01 13.54 -0.21
C VAL A 34 -5.37 14.93 -0.01
N THR A 35 -6.24 15.92 0.17
CA THR A 35 -5.96 17.37 0.14
C THR A 35 -5.28 17.91 1.42
N TYR A 36 -4.33 17.17 2.01
CA TYR A 36 -3.50 17.47 3.20
C TYR A 36 -4.04 17.06 4.59
N LYS A 37 -5.35 16.88 4.79
CA LYS A 37 -5.89 16.42 6.09
C LYS A 37 -6.48 15.03 5.97
N PHE A 38 -5.73 14.06 6.48
CA PHE A 38 -6.16 12.67 6.59
C PHE A 38 -5.55 12.08 7.85
N GLY A 39 -6.26 11.10 8.43
CA GLY A 39 -5.69 10.19 9.40
C GLY A 39 -5.00 9.02 8.71
N LEU A 40 -4.08 8.38 9.41
CA LEU A 40 -3.56 7.08 9.04
C LEU A 40 -4.16 6.03 9.97
N MET A 41 -4.67 4.95 9.38
CA MET A 41 -5.04 3.75 10.11
C MET A 41 -4.03 2.68 9.78
N LEU A 42 -3.39 2.15 10.82
CA LEU A 42 -2.36 1.11 10.71
C LEU A 42 -2.94 -0.23 11.14
N ASP A 43 -2.63 -1.26 10.39
CA ASP A 43 -2.89 -2.65 10.77
C ASP A 43 -1.61 -3.48 10.55
N GLY A 44 -1.39 -4.47 11.39
CA GLY A 44 -0.14 -5.22 11.44
C GLY A 44 -0.41 -6.71 11.54
N TRP A 45 0.26 -7.51 10.70
CA TRP A 45 0.14 -8.96 10.77
C TRP A 45 1.50 -9.63 10.65
N THR A 46 1.77 -10.60 11.53
CA THR A 46 2.99 -11.41 11.44
C THR A 46 2.65 -12.78 10.87
N HIS A 47 3.37 -13.17 9.81
CA HIS A 47 3.32 -14.51 9.25
C HIS A 47 4.73 -15.11 9.18
N GLY A 48 4.97 -16.15 9.98
CA GLY A 48 6.31 -16.72 10.11
C GLY A 48 7.28 -15.69 10.70
N SER A 49 8.36 -15.40 9.98
CA SER A 49 9.38 -14.42 10.38
C SER A 49 9.13 -13.01 9.84
N GLU A 50 8.09 -12.81 9.03
CA GLU A 50 7.81 -11.54 8.37
C GLU A 50 6.67 -10.81 9.07
N HIS A 51 6.90 -9.54 9.39
CA HIS A 51 5.88 -8.64 9.92
C HIS A 51 5.43 -7.69 8.81
N TYR A 52 4.15 -7.71 8.50
CA TYR A 52 3.52 -6.90 7.48
C TYR A 52 2.85 -5.70 8.13
N LEU A 53 3.07 -4.53 7.55
CA LEU A 53 2.36 -3.31 7.89
C LEU A 53 1.42 -2.94 6.74
N ALA A 54 0.13 -2.87 7.06
CA ALA A 54 -0.88 -2.26 6.22
C ALA A 54 -1.12 -0.82 6.68
N VAL A 55 -1.09 0.12 5.73
CA VAL A 55 -1.33 1.54 5.99
C VAL A 55 -2.49 1.99 5.15
N PHE A 56 -3.53 2.51 5.80
CA PHE A 56 -4.72 3.05 5.17
C PHE A 56 -4.79 4.56 5.38
N GLY A 57 -5.20 5.29 4.36
CA GLY A 57 -5.69 6.65 4.55
C GLY A 57 -7.06 6.63 5.20
N CYS A 58 -7.39 7.64 6.01
CA CYS A 58 -8.72 7.83 6.60
C CYS A 58 -9.11 9.30 6.44
N TYR A 59 -10.11 9.58 5.60
CA TYR A 59 -10.54 10.95 5.35
C TYR A 59 -12.00 11.01 4.89
N GLU A 60 -12.63 12.16 5.16
CA GLU A 60 -14.02 12.45 4.80
C GLU A 60 -14.04 13.45 3.64
N ILE A 61 -14.32 12.96 2.43
CA ILE A 61 -14.67 13.80 1.27
C ILE A 61 -16.18 13.77 1.03
N SER A 62 -16.81 12.65 1.38
CA SER A 62 -18.26 12.43 1.43
C SER A 62 -18.56 11.36 2.48
N ALA A 63 -19.83 11.23 2.88
CA ALA A 63 -20.26 10.14 3.75
C ALA A 63 -20.58 8.88 2.91
N PRO A 64 -20.12 7.68 3.30
CA PRO A 64 -19.27 7.36 4.45
C PRO A 64 -17.77 7.67 4.22
N PRO A 65 -16.94 7.76 5.29
CA PRO A 65 -15.52 8.07 5.16
C PRO A 65 -14.77 7.07 4.27
N ARG A 66 -13.72 7.54 3.58
CA ARG A 66 -12.91 6.72 2.68
C ARG A 66 -11.70 6.14 3.41
N HIS A 67 -11.44 4.86 3.14
CA HIS A 67 -10.36 4.09 3.76
C HIS A 67 -9.49 3.34 2.72
N PRO A 68 -8.88 4.05 1.75
CA PRO A 68 -8.04 3.37 0.76
C PRO A 68 -6.77 2.79 1.41
N LEU A 69 -6.35 1.62 0.94
CA LEU A 69 -5.04 1.04 1.25
C LEU A 69 -3.95 1.85 0.53
N PHE A 70 -3.01 2.41 1.27
CA PHE A 70 -1.85 3.13 0.74
C PHE A 70 -0.65 2.19 0.55
N CYS A 71 -0.40 1.32 1.53
CA CYS A 71 0.73 0.41 1.51
C CYS A 71 0.36 -0.91 2.20
N LEU A 72 0.82 -2.02 1.65
CA LEU A 72 0.92 -3.30 2.33
C LEU A 72 2.28 -3.88 1.98
N ALA A 73 3.20 -3.84 2.93
CA ALA A 73 4.55 -4.31 2.71
C ALA A 73 5.09 -5.01 3.97
N PRO A 74 5.98 -6.02 3.80
CA PRO A 74 6.76 -6.50 4.93
C PRO A 74 7.69 -5.37 5.41
N ILE A 75 7.72 -5.16 6.71
CA ILE A 75 8.74 -4.36 7.35
C ILE A 75 9.98 -5.24 7.43
N VAL A 76 11.09 -4.77 6.85
CA VAL A 76 12.39 -5.43 7.02
C VAL A 76 12.81 -5.23 8.47
N VAL A 77 12.59 -6.25 9.27
CA VAL A 77 13.13 -6.33 10.61
C VAL A 77 14.63 -6.52 10.45
N ASP A 78 15.43 -5.57 10.93
CA ASP A 78 16.87 -5.75 10.98
C ASP A 78 17.22 -6.95 11.89
N GLY A 79 18.49 -7.36 11.93
CA GLY A 79 18.91 -8.50 12.74
C GLY A 79 18.61 -8.37 14.25
N SER A 80 18.14 -7.21 14.72
CA SER A 80 17.76 -6.97 16.11
C SER A 80 16.34 -7.41 16.47
N GLY A 81 15.50 -7.77 15.47
CA GLY A 81 14.14 -8.23 15.76
C GLY A 81 13.18 -7.10 16.16
N ARG A 82 13.59 -5.84 16.05
CA ARG A 82 12.83 -4.69 16.57
C ARG A 82 11.70 -4.29 15.63
N LEU A 83 10.50 -4.20 16.20
CA LEU A 83 9.26 -3.71 15.58
C LEU A 83 8.68 -2.59 16.44
N ASP A 84 9.51 -1.59 16.73
CA ASP A 84 9.12 -0.45 17.55
C ASP A 84 8.59 0.71 16.69
N ALA A 85 8.27 1.82 17.35
CA ALA A 85 7.74 3.01 16.69
C ALA A 85 8.71 3.61 15.67
N GLU A 86 10.03 3.51 15.87
CA GLU A 86 11.02 4.07 14.96
C GLU A 86 11.00 3.34 13.61
N ILE A 87 10.93 2.01 13.64
CA ILE A 87 10.81 1.19 12.43
C ILE A 87 9.49 1.46 11.70
N HIS A 88 8.37 1.63 12.42
CA HIS A 88 7.10 2.02 11.80
C HIS A 88 7.18 3.40 11.16
N MET A 89 7.81 4.38 11.82
CA MET A 89 8.01 5.72 11.26
C MET A 89 8.88 5.69 10.01
N ALA A 90 9.98 4.94 10.01
CA ALA A 90 10.83 4.76 8.82
C ALA A 90 10.06 4.13 7.65
N ALA A 91 9.19 3.14 7.92
CA ALA A 91 8.32 2.57 6.91
C ALA A 91 7.34 3.61 6.35
N LEU A 92 6.72 4.43 7.21
CA LEU A 92 5.85 5.52 6.79
C LEU A 92 6.59 6.52 5.89
N GLU A 93 7.76 6.99 6.31
CA GLU A 93 8.60 7.93 5.55
C GLU A 93 9.04 7.38 4.19
N ALA A 94 9.26 6.07 4.09
CA ALA A 94 9.66 5.44 2.83
C ALA A 94 8.54 5.37 1.80
N PHE A 95 7.28 5.16 2.21
CA PHE A 95 6.17 4.99 1.25
C PHE A 95 5.37 6.27 1.00
N LEU A 96 5.23 7.13 2.00
CA LEU A 96 4.38 8.32 1.92
C LEU A 96 4.70 9.22 0.70
N PRO A 97 5.98 9.43 0.30
CA PRO A 97 6.34 10.19 -0.90
C PRO A 97 5.81 9.66 -2.22
N PHE A 98 5.20 8.47 -2.30
CA PHE A 98 4.58 8.02 -3.55
C PHE A 98 3.28 8.76 -3.88
N PHE A 99 2.71 9.50 -2.93
CA PHE A 99 1.42 10.18 -3.08
C PHE A 99 1.55 11.69 -3.36
N TRP A 100 2.76 12.25 -3.51
CA TRP A 100 3.03 13.66 -3.83
C TRP A 100 4.33 13.84 -4.62
#